data_AF-A0A2V8SC93-F1
#
_entry.id   AF-A0A2V8SC93-F1
#
_cell.length_a   1.000
_cell.length_b   1.000
_cell.length_c   1.000
_cell.angle_alpha   90.00
_cell.angle_beta   90.00
_cell.angle_gamma   90.00
#
_symmetry.space_group_name_H-M   'P 1'
#
loop_
_entity.id
_entity.type
_entity.pdbx_description
1 polymer ?
#
loop_
_entity_poly.entity_id
_entity_poly.type
_entity_poly.pdbx_seq_one_letter_code
_entity_poly.pdbx_strand_id
1 'polypeptide(L)'
;MRQATQLQPVKQAPVVRLRELGIYRLADGREFIVSTIYSDGCCLYPLHAWDTFGSAEFWVSPDGRLLKRGLPTHWRIQDLTDTGHTSKYPKATRRLL
;
A
#
# COMPACT_ATOMS: atom_id res chain seq x y z
N MET A 1 31.53 37.64 10.48
CA MET A 1 31.08 36.36 11.05
C MET A 1 29.71 36.04 10.46
N ARG A 2 29.58 35.00 9.62
CA ARG A 2 28.28 34.52 9.11
C ARG A 2 28.24 33.01 9.34
N GLN A 3 27.40 32.57 10.26
CA GLN A 3 27.21 31.15 10.55
C GLN A 3 26.45 30.51 9.38
N ALA A 4 26.98 29.39 8.90
CA ALA A 4 26.28 28.52 7.97
C ALA A 4 25.16 27.81 8.72
N THR A 5 23.92 28.02 8.32
CA THR A 5 22.78 27.24 8.80
C THR A 5 22.96 25.81 8.30
N GLN A 6 23.47 24.95 9.18
CA GLN A 6 23.59 23.52 8.94
C GLN A 6 22.18 22.94 8.77
N LEU A 7 21.76 22.76 7.52
CA LEU A 7 20.55 22.02 7.19
C LEU A 7 20.75 20.60 7.72
N GLN A 8 20.04 20.28 8.81
CA GLN A 8 20.01 18.92 9.34
C GLN A 8 19.55 17.99 8.21
N PRO A 9 20.19 16.84 7.97
CA PRO A 9 19.66 15.87 7.03
C PRO A 9 18.26 15.51 7.53
N VAL A 10 17.25 15.77 6.71
CA VAL A 10 15.88 15.29 6.97
C VAL A 10 16.05 13.81 7.27
N LYS A 11 15.79 13.41 8.51
CA LYS A 11 15.88 12.02 8.95
C LYS A 11 14.85 11.29 8.12
N GLN A 12 15.26 10.77 6.97
CA GLN A 12 14.39 10.04 6.05
C GLN A 12 13.88 8.88 6.88
N ALA A 13 12.60 8.95 7.26
CA ALA A 13 11.95 7.84 7.92
C ALA A 13 12.20 6.61 7.04
N PRO A 14 12.50 5.43 7.65
CA PRO A 14 12.75 4.23 6.87
C PRO A 14 11.61 4.07 5.85
N VAL A 15 11.98 3.94 4.58
CA VAL A 15 11.01 3.75 3.50
C VAL A 15 10.30 2.43 3.80
N VAL A 16 9.11 2.50 4.37
CA VAL A 16 8.28 1.33 4.61
C VAL A 16 7.92 0.76 3.25
N ARG A 17 8.59 -0.33 2.86
CA ARG A 17 8.32 -1.04 1.62
C ARG A 17 7.34 -2.15 1.92
N LEU A 18 6.17 -2.07 1.27
CA LEU A 18 5.17 -3.13 1.33
C LEU A 18 5.62 -4.29 0.44
N ARG A 19 5.37 -5.53 0.89
CA ARG A 19 5.71 -6.75 0.15
C ARG A 19 4.61 -7.07 -0.86
N GLU A 20 5.00 -7.44 -2.08
CA GLU A 20 4.05 -7.93 -3.08
C GLU A 20 3.26 -9.12 -2.51
N LEU A 21 1.93 -9.07 -2.65
CA LEU A 21 0.96 -10.02 -2.09
C LEU A 21 0.97 -10.15 -0.56
N GLY A 22 1.71 -9.31 0.16
CA GLY A 22 1.66 -9.28 1.62
C GLY A 22 0.27 -8.85 2.10
N ILE A 23 -0.19 -9.45 3.21
CA ILE A 23 -1.42 -9.05 3.88
C ILE A 23 -1.09 -8.08 5.01
N TYR A 24 -1.67 -6.89 4.94
CA TYR A 24 -1.46 -5.82 5.91
C TYR A 24 -2.79 -5.41 6.53
N ARG A 25 -2.74 -4.99 7.79
CA ARG A 25 -3.92 -4.60 8.57
C ARG A 25 -3.84 -3.13 8.97
N LEU A 26 -4.92 -2.39 8.77
CA LEU A 26 -5.10 -1.04 9.32
C LEU A 26 -5.54 -1.11 10.79
N ALA A 27 -5.38 -0.01 11.54
CA ALA A 27 -5.78 0.03 12.96
C ALA A 27 -7.31 -0.13 13.18
N ASP A 28 -8.12 0.07 12.13
CA ASP A 28 -9.55 -0.23 12.13
C ASP A 28 -9.87 -1.74 11.99
N GLY A 29 -8.84 -2.58 11.89
CA GLY A 29 -8.95 -4.03 11.80
C GLY A 29 -9.13 -4.57 10.39
N ARG A 30 -9.31 -3.71 9.37
CA ARG A 30 -9.45 -4.18 7.98
C ARG A 30 -8.11 -4.65 7.42
N GLU A 31 -8.17 -5.73 6.66
CA GLU A 31 -7.01 -6.34 6.02
C GLU A 31 -7.02 -6.12 4.52
N PHE A 32 -5.83 -5.96 3.96
CA PHE A 32 -5.61 -5.66 2.56
C PHE A 32 -4.45 -6.47 2.01
N ILE A 33 -4.62 -6.93 0.78
CA ILE A 33 -3.56 -7.52 -0.02
C ILE A 33 -2.89 -6.41 -0.82
N VAL A 34 -1.57 -6.36 -0.74
CA VAL A 34 -0.76 -5.41 -1.50
C VAL A 34 -0.48 -5.93 -2.90
N SER A 35 -0.62 -5.05 -3.89
CA SER A 35 -0.07 -5.26 -5.22
C SER A 35 0.79 -4.08 -5.67
N THR A 36 2.05 -4.35 -5.98
CA THR A 36 3.11 -3.45 -6.43
C THR A 36 3.41 -3.62 -7.92
N ILE A 37 2.56 -4.32 -8.66
CA ILE A 37 2.74 -4.59 -10.10
C ILE A 37 2.54 -3.35 -10.98
N TYR A 38 1.92 -2.30 -10.44
CA TYR A 38 1.67 -1.06 -11.16
C TYR A 38 2.88 -0.14 -11.06
N SER A 39 3.35 0.35 -12.21
CA SER A 39 4.63 1.07 -12.34
C SER A 39 4.70 2.40 -11.60
N ASP A 40 3.55 2.96 -11.21
CA ASP A 40 3.39 4.27 -10.60
C ASP A 40 3.02 4.20 -9.11
N GLY A 41 2.85 3.01 -8.53
CA GLY A 41 2.53 2.91 -7.12
C GLY A 41 2.13 1.53 -6.62
N CYS A 42 1.72 1.52 -5.35
CA CYS A 42 1.21 0.34 -4.66
C CYS A 42 -0.31 0.44 -4.54
N CYS A 43 -1.02 -0.67 -4.76
CA CYS A 43 -2.46 -0.78 -4.60
C CYS A 43 -2.80 -1.72 -3.44
N LEU A 44 -3.88 -1.43 -2.73
CA LEU A 44 -4.39 -2.24 -1.62
C LEU A 44 -5.78 -2.75 -1.96
N TYR A 45 -5.92 -4.06 -1.99
CA TYR A 45 -7.16 -4.77 -2.29
C TYR A 45 -7.75 -5.34 -1.01
N PRO A 46 -9.05 -5.12 -0.73
CA PRO A 46 -9.75 -5.93 0.26
C PRO A 46 -9.62 -7.42 -0.10
N LEU A 47 -9.49 -8.29 0.91
CA LEU A 47 -9.29 -9.74 0.68
C LEU A 47 -10.34 -10.33 -0.28
N HIS A 48 -11.62 -10.01 -0.04
CA HIS A 48 -12.73 -10.50 -0.88
C HIS A 48 -12.67 -9.99 -2.32
N ALA A 49 -12.15 -8.77 -2.55
CA ALA A 49 -12.05 -8.20 -3.88
C ALA A 49 -10.88 -8.84 -4.65
N TRP A 50 -9.81 -9.21 -3.96
CA TRP A 50 -8.67 -9.89 -4.57
C TRP A 50 -9.07 -11.23 -5.19
N ASP A 51 -9.81 -12.05 -4.44
CA ASP A 51 -10.22 -13.40 -4.87
C ASP A 51 -11.04 -13.40 -6.18
N THR A 52 -11.75 -12.30 -6.47
CA THR A 52 -12.61 -12.16 -7.65
C THR A 52 -12.01 -11.26 -8.74
N PHE A 53 -10.72 -10.89 -8.65
CA PHE A 53 -10.12 -9.86 -9.52
C PHE A 53 -10.92 -8.54 -9.55
N GLY A 54 -11.44 -8.13 -8.39
CA GLY A 54 -12.14 -6.88 -8.16
C GLY A 54 -11.20 -5.67 -8.13
N SER A 55 -11.73 -4.52 -7.68
CA SER A 55 -10.99 -3.26 -7.65
C SER A 55 -10.21 -3.07 -6.35
N ALA A 56 -9.08 -2.34 -6.43
CA ALA A 56 -8.38 -1.85 -5.27
C ALA A 56 -9.28 -0.87 -4.48
N GLU A 57 -9.20 -0.92 -3.15
CA GLU A 57 -9.85 0.10 -2.32
C GLU A 57 -8.97 1.33 -2.17
N PHE A 58 -7.65 1.13 -2.04
CA PHE A 58 -6.69 2.21 -1.92
C PHE A 58 -5.56 2.13 -2.94
N TRP A 59 -5.09 3.32 -3.32
CA TRP A 59 -3.83 3.54 -4.03
C TRP A 59 -2.86 4.27 -3.11
N VAL A 60 -1.58 3.99 -3.23
CA VAL A 60 -0.54 4.69 -2.46
C VAL A 60 0.00 5.83 -3.31
N SER A 61 -0.14 7.06 -2.82
CA SER A 61 0.48 8.23 -3.44
C SER A 61 2.01 8.23 -3.25
N PRO A 62 2.77 9.02 -4.03
CA PRO A 62 4.23 9.06 -3.91
C PRO A 62 4.77 9.45 -2.51
N ASP A 63 3.99 10.20 -1.73
CA ASP A 63 4.32 10.58 -0.34
C ASP A 63 3.88 9.53 0.70
N GLY A 64 3.36 8.38 0.27
CA GLY A 64 2.97 7.26 1.12
C GLY A 64 1.59 7.40 1.76
N ARG A 65 0.73 8.31 1.28
CA ARG A 65 -0.65 8.46 1.75
C ARG A 65 -1.58 7.51 0.99
N LEU A 66 -2.57 6.95 1.68
CA LEU A 66 -3.58 6.12 1.03
C LEU A 66 -4.64 7.02 0.39
N LEU A 67 -4.89 6.80 -0.90
CA LEU A 67 -5.92 7.46 -1.68
C LEU A 67 -7.11 6.52 -1.86
N LYS A 68 -8.32 6.98 -1.56
CA LYS A 68 -9.57 6.26 -1.85
C LYS A 68 -10.30 6.96 -2.97
N ARG A 69 -10.49 6.27 -4.10
CA ARG A 69 -11.07 6.87 -5.32
C ARG A 69 -10.36 8.17 -5.74
N GLY A 70 -9.03 8.19 -5.63
CA GLY A 70 -8.19 9.35 -5.95
C GLY A 70 -8.13 10.44 -4.87
N LEU A 71 -8.93 10.37 -3.80
CA LEU A 71 -8.93 11.36 -2.73
C LEU A 71 -8.04 10.91 -1.56
N PRO A 72 -7.22 11.83 -0.99
CA PRO A 72 -6.37 11.52 0.14
C PRO A 72 -7.19 11.15 1.38
N THR A 73 -6.77 10.08 2.06
CA THR A 73 -7.32 9.70 3.36
C THR A 73 -6.38 10.12 4.50
N HIS A 74 -6.82 9.92 5.75
CA HIS A 74 -5.96 10.13 6.92
C HIS A 74 -4.91 9.02 7.08
N TRP A 75 -5.12 7.86 6.45
CA TRP A 75 -4.22 6.72 6.52
C TRP A 75 -2.99 6.89 5.64
N ARG A 76 -1.86 6.35 6.12
CA ARG A 76 -0.58 6.25 5.42
C ARG A 76 -0.10 4.80 5.42
N ILE A 77 0.91 4.52 4.60
CA ILE A 77 1.57 3.21 4.58
C ILE A 77 2.19 2.82 5.93
N GLN A 78 2.54 3.80 6.77
CA GLN A 78 3.08 3.54 8.11
C GLN A 78 2.02 3.05 9.09
N ASP A 79 0.74 3.28 8.80
CA ASP A 79 -0.37 2.80 9.63
C ASP A 79 -0.74 1.33 9.34
N LEU A 80 -0.10 0.74 8.31
CA LEU A 80 -0.26 -0.65 7.95
C LEU A 80 0.66 -1.52 8.81
N THR A 81 0.07 -2.50 9.48
CA THR A 81 0.81 -3.53 10.20
C THR A 81 0.93 -4.77 9.33
N ASP A 82 2.15 -5.25 9.06
CA ASP A 82 2.37 -6.53 8.37
C ASP A 82 1.83 -7.67 9.25
N THR A 83 0.97 -8.51 8.70
CA THR A 83 0.42 -9.68 9.41
C THR A 83 1.37 -10.89 9.36
N GLY A 84 2.41 -10.84 8.53
CA GLY A 84 3.26 -11.99 8.20
C GLY A 84 2.63 -12.94 7.18
N HIS A 85 1.34 -12.80 6.88
CA HIS A 85 0.67 -13.61 5.87
C HIS A 85 0.93 -13.08 4.45
N THR A 86 0.80 -13.98 3.48
CA THR A 86 0.99 -13.70 2.05
C THR A 86 -0.14 -14.35 1.27
N SER A 87 -0.77 -13.59 0.40
CA SER A 87 -1.81 -14.09 -0.52
C SER A 87 -1.19 -14.74 -1.75
N LYS A 88 -2.04 -15.27 -2.63
CA LYS A 88 -1.65 -15.80 -3.94
C LYS A 88 -2.46 -15.09 -5.01
N TYR A 89 -1.93 -14.98 -6.22
CA TYR A 89 -2.75 -14.56 -7.35
C TYR A 89 -3.94 -15.52 -7.48
N PRO A 90 -5.16 -15.01 -7.68
CA PRO A 90 -6.29 -15.87 -7.94
C PRO A 90 -6.01 -16.70 -9.19
N LYS A 91 -6.51 -17.93 -9.23
CA LYS A 91 -6.38 -18.75 -10.44
C LYS A 91 -7.14 -18.05 -11.55
N ALA A 92 -6.51 -17.88 -12.71
CA ALA A 92 -7.20 -17.45 -13.91
C ALA A 92 -8.36 -18.41 -14.16
N THR A 93 -9.57 -18.00 -13.79
CA THR A 93 -10.75 -18.76 -14.13
C THR A 93 -10.91 -18.55 -15.62
N ARG A 94 -10.51 -19.54 -16.42
CA ARG A 94 -10.82 -19.57 -17.85
C ARG A 94 -12.34 -19.41 -17.97
N ARG A 95 -12.83 -18.19 -18.18
CA ARG A 95 -14.10 -18.01 -18.87
C ARG A 95 -13.82 -18.42 -20.30
N LEU A 96 -14.00 -19.71 -20.58
CA LEU A 96 -14.23 -20.20 -21.93
C LEU A 96 -15.51 -19.49 -22.39
N LEU A 97 -15.33 -18.51 -23.29
CA LEU A 97 -16.40 -18.05 -24.17
C LEU A 97 -16.61 -19.11 -25.24
#